data_AF-A0A1H5UGN7-F1
#
_entry.id   AF-A0A1H5UGN7-F1
#
_cell.length_a   1.000
_cell.length_b   1.000
_cell.length_c   1.000
_cell.angle_alpha   90.00
_cell.angle_beta   90.00
_cell.angle_gamma   90.00
#
_symmetry.space_group_name_H-M   'P 1'
#
loop_
_entity.id
_entity.type
_entity.pdbx_description
1 polymer ?
#
loop_
_entity_poly.entity_id
_entity_poly.type
_entity_poly.pdbx_seq_one_letter_code
_entity_poly.pdbx_strand_id
1 'polypeptide(L)'
;MHESTNISYGSGNVTIIANSDSLTEVAAPIIRAGDYNELVTSCLTKKEMNEVFEGASAEIVFNYVMRDDAPSEAIKEQFYEVIDGDRTLSSYNEGFYMDVSVQKSIGSEPESDIYTLNNEIELQIEIPLFLKKDGRRYICIANNMGVCKVLDDVDVDADTFSISSDCTGNYMLLYKDSSFSAVEKQFSHKPAQYLFIIGIIALLGLWFILDKIHSQK
;
A
#
# COMPACT_ATOMS: atom_id res chain seq x y z
N MET A 1 1.52 -19.98 0.06
CA MET A 1 2.30 -19.46 1.22
C MET A 1 1.32 -19.15 2.34
N HIS A 2 1.70 -19.38 3.59
CA HIS A 2 0.82 -19.18 4.75
C HIS A 2 1.57 -18.36 5.82
N GLU A 3 1.05 -17.17 6.14
CA GLU A 3 1.56 -16.32 7.23
C GLU A 3 0.47 -16.15 8.29
N SER A 4 0.86 -16.15 9.57
CA SER A 4 -0.04 -15.94 10.70
C SER A 4 0.51 -14.89 11.64
N THR A 5 -0.33 -13.92 11.99
CA THR A 5 -0.02 -12.83 12.92
C THR A 5 -1.04 -12.81 14.04
N ASN A 6 -0.59 -12.76 15.29
CA ASN A 6 -1.46 -12.69 16.47
C ASN A 6 -1.42 -11.30 17.09
N ILE A 7 -2.58 -10.70 17.30
CA ILE A 7 -2.74 -9.42 18.00
C ILE A 7 -3.53 -9.64 19.28
N SER A 8 -3.06 -9.06 20.38
CA SER A 8 -3.87 -8.98 21.61
C SER A 8 -4.75 -7.74 21.55
N TYR A 9 -6.05 -7.91 21.80
CA TYR A 9 -7.00 -6.79 21.81
C TYR A 9 -7.87 -6.88 23.07
N GLY A 10 -7.62 -5.98 24.03
CA GLY A 10 -8.22 -6.07 25.36
C GLY A 10 -7.81 -7.35 26.07
N SER A 11 -8.78 -8.16 26.46
CA SER A 11 -8.58 -9.47 27.09
C SER A 11 -8.57 -10.64 26.09
N GLY A 12 -8.94 -10.41 24.84
CA GLY A 12 -9.00 -11.42 23.78
C GLY A 12 -7.82 -11.34 22.81
N ASN A 13 -7.88 -12.17 21.78
CA ASN A 13 -6.86 -12.27 20.74
C ASN A 13 -7.49 -12.33 19.35
N VAL A 14 -6.82 -11.72 18.38
CA VAL A 14 -7.17 -11.81 16.96
C VAL A 14 -6.03 -12.47 16.22
N THR A 15 -6.32 -13.60 15.58
CA THR A 15 -5.41 -14.30 14.68
C THR A 15 -5.70 -13.84 13.26
N ILE A 16 -4.69 -13.35 12.56
CA ILE A 16 -4.78 -12.94 11.16
C ILE A 16 -3.98 -13.94 10.35
N ILE A 17 -4.62 -14.55 9.37
CA ILE A 17 -4.03 -15.54 8.49
C ILE A 17 -4.02 -14.97 7.07
N ALA A 18 -2.86 -14.95 6.43
CA ALA A 18 -2.70 -14.59 5.03
C ALA A 18 -2.25 -15.81 4.24
N ASN A 19 -3.13 -16.30 3.37
CA ASN A 19 -2.86 -17.37 2.43
C ASN A 19 -2.62 -16.76 1.05
N SER A 20 -1.43 -16.92 0.50
CA SER A 20 -1.11 -16.50 -0.87
C SER A 20 -0.83 -17.71 -1.75
N ASP A 21 -1.72 -17.96 -2.72
CA ASP A 21 -1.60 -19.03 -3.70
C ASP A 21 -1.46 -18.47 -5.11
N SER A 22 -0.89 -19.28 -6.01
CA SER A 22 -0.69 -18.92 -7.41
C SER A 22 -1.21 -20.04 -8.29
N LEU A 23 -1.99 -19.67 -9.31
CA LEU A 23 -2.42 -20.58 -10.37
C LEU A 23 -1.47 -20.56 -11.58
N THR A 24 -0.31 -19.92 -11.42
CA THR A 24 0.71 -19.74 -12.44
C THR A 24 1.95 -20.58 -12.08
N GLU A 25 2.95 -20.62 -12.97
CA GLU A 25 4.23 -21.26 -12.66
C GLU A 25 5.11 -20.43 -11.70
N VAL A 26 4.71 -19.18 -11.41
CA VAL A 26 5.43 -18.27 -10.53
C VAL A 26 4.86 -18.34 -9.12
N ALA A 27 5.72 -18.20 -8.11
CA ALA A 27 5.29 -18.08 -6.72
C ALA A 27 4.39 -16.85 -6.53
N ALA A 28 3.35 -17.02 -5.71
CA ALA A 28 2.48 -15.91 -5.33
C ALA A 28 3.26 -14.83 -4.57
N PRO A 29 2.92 -13.54 -4.75
CA PRO A 29 3.53 -12.46 -3.98
C PRO A 29 3.21 -12.62 -2.50
N ILE A 30 4.12 -12.12 -1.66
CA ILE A 30 3.86 -11.96 -0.24
C ILE A 30 3.07 -10.68 -0.03
N ILE A 31 2.00 -10.74 0.78
CA ILE A 31 1.12 -9.61 1.04
C ILE A 31 1.00 -9.44 2.54
N ARG A 32 1.24 -8.21 3.00
CA ARG A 32 1.20 -7.83 4.42
C ARG A 32 0.37 -6.57 4.59
N ALA A 33 -0.20 -6.39 5.78
CA ALA A 33 -0.80 -5.11 6.13
C ALA A 33 0.29 -4.15 6.62
N GLY A 34 0.19 -2.88 6.24
CA GLY A 34 1.05 -1.82 6.77
C GLY A 34 0.88 -1.63 8.29
N ASP A 35 -0.38 -1.68 8.76
CA ASP A 35 -0.73 -1.75 10.19
C ASP A 35 -1.78 -2.84 10.45
N TYR A 36 -1.37 -3.87 11.18
CA TYR A 36 -2.24 -4.99 11.53
C TYR A 36 -3.35 -4.61 12.54
N ASN A 37 -3.19 -3.56 13.35
CA ASN A 37 -4.29 -3.08 14.20
C ASN A 37 -5.37 -2.39 13.37
N GLU A 38 -4.97 -1.57 12.40
CA GLU A 38 -5.90 -0.95 11.46
C GLU A 38 -6.65 -2.02 10.68
N LEU A 39 -5.93 -3.05 10.20
CA LEU A 39 -6.52 -4.24 9.57
C LEU A 39 -7.64 -4.85 10.43
N VAL A 40 -7.36 -5.18 11.70
CA VAL A 40 -8.37 -5.75 12.62
C VAL A 40 -9.60 -4.84 12.76
N THR A 41 -9.39 -3.55 13.00
CA THR A 41 -10.49 -2.60 13.17
C THR A 41 -11.30 -2.39 11.89
N SER A 42 -10.71 -2.65 10.73
CA SER A 42 -11.37 -2.58 9.42
C SER A 42 -12.25 -3.81 9.15
N CYS A 43 -11.87 -5.00 9.64
CA CYS A 43 -12.59 -6.25 9.42
C CYS A 43 -13.74 -6.50 10.42
N LEU A 44 -13.61 -5.99 11.64
CA LEU A 44 -14.54 -6.24 12.72
C LEU A 44 -15.48 -5.05 12.96
N THR A 45 -16.75 -5.35 13.18
CA THR A 45 -17.76 -4.38 13.59
C THR A 45 -17.54 -3.97 15.04
N LYS A 46 -18.13 -2.84 15.46
CA LYS A 46 -18.05 -2.37 16.86
C LYS A 46 -18.54 -3.42 17.87
N LYS A 47 -19.56 -4.22 17.51
CA LYS A 47 -20.09 -5.28 18.38
C LYS A 47 -19.03 -6.38 18.56
N GLU A 48 -18.50 -6.90 17.47
CA GLU A 48 -17.47 -7.96 17.47
C GLU A 48 -16.19 -7.49 18.18
N MET A 49 -15.78 -6.23 17.97
CA MET A 49 -14.63 -5.65 18.67
C MET A 49 -14.81 -5.63 20.19
N ASN A 50 -16.02 -5.35 20.68
CA ASN A 50 -16.31 -5.42 22.12
C ASN A 50 -16.24 -6.86 22.65
N GLU A 51 -16.75 -7.83 21.89
CA GLU A 51 -16.69 -9.25 22.28
C GLU A 51 -15.24 -9.74 22.39
N VAL A 52 -14.39 -9.37 21.43
CA VAL A 52 -12.95 -9.66 21.50
C VAL A 52 -12.31 -8.94 22.69
N PHE A 53 -12.63 -7.66 22.91
CA PHE A 53 -12.10 -6.90 24.03
C PHE A 53 -12.45 -7.56 25.40
N GLU A 54 -13.64 -8.13 25.52
CA GLU A 54 -14.12 -8.85 26.70
C GLU A 54 -13.51 -10.26 26.88
N GLY A 55 -12.79 -10.78 25.88
CA GLY A 55 -12.03 -12.02 25.98
C GLY A 55 -12.30 -13.06 24.90
N ALA A 56 -13.16 -12.78 23.92
CA ALA A 56 -13.35 -13.69 22.79
C ALA A 56 -12.10 -13.75 21.90
N SER A 57 -11.87 -14.91 21.28
CA SER A 57 -10.90 -15.07 20.20
C SER A 57 -11.56 -14.74 18.86
N ALA A 58 -10.85 -14.10 17.94
CA ALA A 58 -11.30 -13.93 16.57
C ALA A 58 -10.24 -14.44 15.59
N GLU A 59 -10.67 -14.93 14.45
CA GLU A 59 -9.80 -15.28 13.33
C GLU A 59 -10.24 -14.51 12.09
N ILE A 60 -9.28 -13.95 11.36
CA ILE A 60 -9.50 -13.25 10.09
C ILE A 60 -8.57 -13.89 9.07
N VAL A 61 -9.15 -14.49 8.04
CA VAL A 61 -8.42 -15.22 6.99
C VAL A 61 -8.52 -14.46 5.68
N PHE A 62 -7.39 -13.98 5.19
CA PHE A 62 -7.22 -13.43 3.86
C PHE A 62 -6.71 -14.52 2.92
N ASN A 63 -7.37 -14.72 1.80
CA ASN A 63 -6.91 -15.59 0.73
C ASN A 63 -6.65 -14.75 -0.53
N TYR A 64 -5.41 -14.77 -0.99
CA TYR A 64 -4.92 -14.11 -2.19
C TYR A 64 -4.57 -15.16 -3.23
N VAL A 65 -5.18 -15.10 -4.41
CA VAL A 65 -4.94 -16.05 -5.50
C VAL A 65 -4.46 -15.32 -6.74
N MET A 66 -3.18 -15.44 -7.05
CA MET A 66 -2.54 -14.87 -8.23
C MET A 66 -2.87 -15.69 -9.50
N ARG A 67 -3.08 -15.00 -10.63
CA ARG A 67 -3.44 -15.56 -11.94
C ARG A 67 -2.81 -14.74 -13.07
N ASP A 68 -2.58 -15.38 -14.22
CA ASP A 68 -2.07 -14.72 -15.44
C ASP A 68 -3.18 -14.01 -16.24
N ASP A 69 -4.44 -14.36 -16.02
CA ASP A 69 -5.59 -13.76 -16.69
C ASP A 69 -6.73 -13.47 -15.69
N ALA A 70 -7.64 -12.59 -16.11
CA ALA A 70 -8.84 -12.26 -15.35
C ALA A 70 -9.69 -13.53 -15.09
N PRO A 71 -10.41 -13.59 -13.94
CA PRO A 71 -11.19 -14.78 -13.58
C PRO A 71 -12.39 -15.02 -14.50
N SER A 72 -12.82 -14.03 -15.27
CA SER A 72 -13.82 -14.16 -16.34
C SER A 72 -13.72 -13.01 -17.34
N GLU A 73 -14.27 -13.20 -18.54
CA GLU A 73 -14.35 -12.14 -19.56
C GLU A 73 -15.11 -10.90 -19.07
N ALA A 74 -16.17 -11.07 -18.27
CA ALA A 74 -16.92 -9.94 -17.73
C ALA A 74 -16.07 -9.06 -16.80
N ILE A 75 -15.24 -9.68 -15.94
CA ILE A 75 -14.30 -8.94 -15.07
C ILE A 75 -13.20 -8.29 -15.92
N LYS A 76 -12.73 -8.98 -16.96
CA LYS A 76 -11.75 -8.47 -17.90
C LYS A 76 -12.24 -7.19 -18.57
N GLU A 77 -13.44 -7.22 -19.14
CA GLU A 77 -14.08 -6.06 -19.77
C GLU A 77 -14.19 -4.87 -18.82
N GLN A 78 -14.55 -5.11 -17.55
CA GLN A 78 -14.62 -4.06 -16.52
C GLN A 78 -13.27 -3.40 -16.21
N PHE A 79 -12.17 -4.15 -16.25
CA PHE A 79 -10.83 -3.55 -16.12
C PHE A 79 -10.46 -2.73 -17.35
N TYR A 80 -10.71 -3.23 -18.56
CA TYR A 80 -10.39 -2.48 -19.78
C TYR A 80 -11.26 -1.25 -19.97
N GLU A 81 -12.51 -1.24 -19.49
CA GLU A 81 -13.34 -0.02 -19.51
C GLU A 81 -12.65 1.13 -18.75
N VAL A 82 -12.01 0.84 -17.61
CA VAL A 82 -11.23 1.82 -16.86
C VAL A 82 -9.96 2.23 -17.61
N ILE A 83 -9.24 1.27 -18.20
CA ILE A 83 -8.00 1.53 -18.95
C ILE A 83 -8.28 2.39 -20.19
N ASP A 84 -9.34 2.08 -20.95
CA ASP A 84 -9.73 2.80 -22.15
C ASP A 84 -10.31 4.20 -21.82
N GLY A 85 -10.93 4.32 -20.64
CA GLY A 85 -11.43 5.58 -20.10
C GLY A 85 -10.32 6.55 -19.64
N ASP A 86 -9.13 6.03 -19.30
CA ASP A 86 -7.99 6.82 -18.80
C ASP A 86 -6.76 6.69 -19.72
N ARG A 87 -6.48 7.76 -20.47
CA ARG A 87 -5.31 7.84 -21.37
C ARG A 87 -3.96 7.66 -20.67
N THR A 88 -3.88 7.82 -19.35
CA THR A 88 -2.65 7.57 -18.60
C THR A 88 -2.42 6.07 -18.44
N LEU A 89 -3.48 5.30 -18.20
CA LEU A 89 -3.45 3.85 -17.99
C LEU A 89 -3.22 3.08 -19.28
N SER A 90 -3.66 3.59 -20.44
CA SER A 90 -3.42 2.95 -21.75
C SER A 90 -1.94 2.82 -22.12
N SER A 91 -1.05 3.50 -21.40
CA SER A 91 0.40 3.38 -21.56
C SER A 91 1.07 2.36 -20.62
N TYR A 92 0.29 1.73 -19.74
CA TYR A 92 0.75 0.66 -18.86
C TYR A 92 0.59 -0.70 -19.55
N ASN A 93 1.45 -1.63 -19.17
CA ASN A 93 1.36 -3.03 -19.55
C ASN A 93 0.68 -3.83 -18.44
N GLU A 94 0.10 -4.96 -18.81
CA GLU A 94 -0.54 -5.88 -17.88
C GLU A 94 0.51 -6.68 -17.10
N GLY A 95 0.37 -6.69 -15.78
CA GLY A 95 1.15 -7.51 -14.86
C GLY A 95 0.47 -8.84 -14.61
N PHE A 96 -0.20 -8.95 -13.47
CA PHE A 96 -0.95 -10.15 -13.06
C PHE A 96 -2.32 -9.77 -12.49
N TYR A 97 -3.18 -10.77 -12.35
CA TYR A 97 -4.47 -10.66 -11.69
C TYR A 97 -4.42 -11.34 -10.33
N MET A 98 -5.18 -10.82 -9.37
CA MET A 98 -5.27 -11.38 -8.04
C MET A 98 -6.70 -11.36 -7.54
N ASP A 99 -7.15 -12.49 -7.03
CA ASP A 99 -8.44 -12.64 -6.37
C ASP A 99 -8.23 -12.60 -4.86
N VAL A 100 -8.99 -11.76 -4.17
CA VAL A 100 -8.87 -11.50 -2.73
C VAL A 100 -10.20 -11.81 -2.07
N SER A 101 -10.22 -12.82 -1.21
CA SER A 101 -11.37 -13.14 -0.36
C SER A 101 -10.97 -13.06 1.11
N VAL A 102 -11.92 -12.62 1.94
CA VAL A 102 -11.68 -12.43 3.37
C VAL A 102 -12.82 -13.04 4.14
N GLN A 103 -12.47 -13.83 5.16
CA GLN A 103 -13.42 -14.47 6.06
C GLN A 103 -13.06 -14.15 7.50
N LYS A 104 -14.06 -14.09 8.37
CA LYS A 104 -13.85 -13.95 9.81
C LYS A 104 -14.71 -14.90 10.62
N SER A 105 -14.21 -15.28 11.78
CA SER A 105 -14.97 -15.96 12.83
C SER A 105 -14.68 -15.31 14.18
N ILE A 106 -15.69 -15.25 15.06
CA ILE A 106 -15.58 -14.69 16.41
C ILE A 106 -16.09 -15.71 17.42
N GLY A 107 -15.24 -16.12 18.34
CA GLY A 107 -15.53 -17.09 19.39
C GLY A 107 -15.96 -18.45 18.84
N SER A 108 -17.26 -18.72 18.91
CA SER A 108 -17.87 -19.94 18.36
C SER A 108 -18.90 -19.65 17.27
N GLU A 109 -18.97 -18.40 16.80
CA GLU A 109 -19.80 -18.04 15.66
C GLU A 109 -19.23 -18.64 14.36
N PRO A 110 -20.09 -19.01 13.40
CA PRO A 110 -19.65 -19.53 12.12
C PRO A 110 -18.86 -18.48 11.34
N GLU A 111 -18.02 -18.95 10.42
CA GLU A 111 -17.31 -18.08 9.48
C GLU A 111 -18.28 -17.23 8.66
N SER A 112 -17.89 -15.99 8.43
CA SER A 112 -18.63 -15.02 7.61
C SER A 112 -17.69 -14.32 6.64
N ASP A 113 -18.16 -14.12 5.40
CA ASP A 113 -17.41 -13.40 4.38
C ASP A 113 -17.42 -11.89 4.63
N ILE A 114 -16.30 -11.24 4.32
CA ILE A 114 -16.15 -9.79 4.31
C ILE A 114 -15.96 -9.36 2.85
N TYR A 115 -16.94 -8.62 2.31
CA TYR A 115 -16.88 -8.11 0.94
C TYR A 115 -16.34 -6.66 0.85
N THR A 116 -16.31 -5.94 1.97
CA THR A 116 -15.82 -4.57 2.06
C THR A 116 -15.34 -4.32 3.49
N LEU A 117 -14.18 -3.70 3.61
CA LEU A 117 -13.60 -3.30 4.87
C LEU A 117 -14.22 -1.98 5.35
N ASN A 118 -14.26 -1.77 6.67
CA ASN A 118 -14.85 -0.56 7.24
C ASN A 118 -14.00 0.70 6.98
N ASN A 119 -12.71 0.53 6.69
CA ASN A 119 -11.76 1.59 6.38
C ASN A 119 -10.80 1.12 5.29
N GLU A 120 -10.21 2.05 4.54
CA GLU A 120 -9.07 1.73 3.68
C GLU A 120 -7.87 1.33 4.55
N ILE A 121 -7.17 0.29 4.12
CA ILE A 121 -5.97 -0.23 4.75
C ILE A 121 -4.81 -0.23 3.76
N GLU A 122 -3.60 -0.04 4.26
CA GLU A 122 -2.40 -0.24 3.45
C GLU A 122 -2.10 -1.74 3.33
N LEU A 123 -2.04 -2.23 2.09
CA LEU A 123 -1.56 -3.56 1.74
C LEU A 123 -0.23 -3.43 1.01
N GLN A 124 0.81 -4.02 1.58
CA GLN A 124 2.16 -4.09 1.02
C GLN A 124 2.34 -5.41 0.28
N ILE A 125 2.53 -5.33 -1.03
CA ILE A 125 2.66 -6.48 -1.92
C ILE A 125 4.11 -6.58 -2.38
N GLU A 126 4.79 -7.68 -2.07
CA GLU A 126 6.13 -7.94 -2.58
C GLU A 126 6.07 -8.19 -4.09
N ILE A 127 6.79 -7.38 -4.86
CA ILE A 127 6.74 -7.44 -6.32
C ILE A 127 7.39 -8.74 -6.79
N PRO A 128 6.68 -9.60 -7.55
CA PRO A 128 7.27 -10.82 -8.09
C PRO A 128 8.51 -10.54 -8.94
N LEU A 129 9.51 -11.42 -8.85
CA LEU A 129 10.82 -11.23 -9.51
C LEU A 129 10.73 -10.97 -11.02
N PHE A 130 9.73 -11.54 -11.71
CA PHE A 130 9.54 -11.32 -13.16
C PHE A 130 9.00 -9.92 -13.50
N LEU A 131 8.37 -9.24 -12.54
CA LEU A 131 7.89 -7.87 -12.68
C LEU A 131 8.85 -6.84 -12.09
N LYS A 132 9.80 -7.25 -11.25
CA LYS A 132 10.76 -6.34 -10.61
C LYS A 132 11.73 -5.73 -11.62
N LYS A 133 11.78 -4.41 -11.72
CA LYS A 133 12.71 -3.67 -12.59
C LYS A 133 12.92 -2.24 -12.10
N ASP A 134 14.17 -1.78 -12.10
CA ASP A 134 14.52 -0.42 -11.72
C ASP A 134 13.74 0.64 -12.52
N GLY A 135 13.15 1.59 -11.80
CA GLY A 135 12.38 2.68 -12.39
C GLY A 135 11.05 2.25 -13.01
N ARG A 136 10.60 1.01 -12.79
CA ARG A 136 9.23 0.59 -13.13
C ARG A 136 8.26 1.20 -12.11
N ARG A 137 7.10 1.64 -12.61
CA ARG A 137 5.99 2.13 -11.80
C ARG A 137 4.86 1.12 -11.85
N TYR A 138 4.17 0.96 -10.73
CA TYR A 138 3.06 0.04 -10.59
C TYR A 138 1.79 0.82 -10.25
N ILE A 139 0.66 0.35 -10.78
CA ILE A 139 -0.68 0.81 -10.45
C ILE A 139 -1.54 -0.44 -10.34
N CYS A 140 -2.56 -0.42 -9.50
CA CYS A 140 -3.53 -1.50 -9.44
C CYS A 140 -4.93 -0.99 -9.77
N ILE A 141 -5.74 -1.81 -10.44
CA ILE A 141 -7.18 -1.60 -10.54
C ILE A 141 -7.84 -2.65 -9.66
N ALA A 142 -8.55 -2.23 -8.63
CA ALA A 142 -9.39 -3.09 -7.80
C ALA A 142 -10.81 -3.08 -8.36
N ASN A 143 -11.46 -4.24 -8.39
CA ASN A 143 -12.83 -4.44 -8.80
C ASN A 143 -13.56 -5.19 -7.68
N ASN A 144 -14.50 -4.49 -7.06
CA ASN A 144 -15.37 -5.06 -6.04
C ASN A 144 -16.81 -5.04 -6.55
N MET A 145 -17.36 -6.23 -6.79
CA MET A 145 -18.74 -6.41 -7.25
C MET A 145 -19.09 -5.55 -8.49
N GLY A 146 -18.14 -5.36 -9.41
CA GLY A 146 -18.31 -4.57 -10.64
C GLY A 146 -18.00 -3.09 -10.51
N VAL A 147 -17.63 -2.60 -9.32
CA VAL A 147 -17.14 -1.23 -9.12
C VAL A 147 -15.62 -1.25 -9.17
N CYS A 148 -15.04 -0.62 -10.19
CA CYS A 148 -13.60 -0.51 -10.36
C CYS A 148 -13.05 0.78 -9.73
N LYS A 149 -11.89 0.69 -9.06
CA LYS A 149 -11.13 1.80 -8.49
C LYS A 149 -9.66 1.65 -8.85
N VAL A 150 -9.05 2.75 -9.30
CA VAL A 150 -7.60 2.82 -9.55
C VAL A 150 -6.90 3.13 -8.23
N LEU A 151 -5.89 2.33 -7.91
CA LEU A 151 -5.08 2.40 -6.71
C LEU A 151 -3.63 2.67 -7.10
N ASP A 152 -3.14 3.85 -6.74
CA ASP A 152 -1.74 4.23 -6.93
C ASP A 152 -0.86 3.56 -5.86
N ASP A 153 0.42 3.41 -6.21
CA ASP A 153 1.45 3.05 -5.24
C ASP A 153 1.61 4.17 -4.20
N VAL A 154 1.37 3.85 -2.93
CA VAL A 154 1.54 4.78 -1.81
C VAL A 154 2.93 4.71 -1.18
N ASP A 155 3.74 3.72 -1.56
CA ASP A 155 5.15 3.63 -1.14
C ASP A 155 6.13 4.16 -2.21
N VAL A 156 7.41 4.17 -1.86
CA VAL A 156 8.53 4.51 -2.75
C VAL A 156 9.61 3.44 -2.73
N ASP A 157 9.30 2.25 -2.21
CA ASP A 157 10.20 1.11 -2.22
C ASP A 157 10.20 0.49 -3.62
N ALA A 158 11.35 -0.05 -4.04
CA ALA A 158 11.46 -0.72 -5.33
C ALA A 158 11.07 -2.22 -5.25
N ASP A 159 10.98 -2.74 -4.03
CA ASP A 159 10.79 -4.16 -3.75
C ASP A 159 9.34 -4.48 -3.36
N THR A 160 8.60 -3.48 -2.89
CA THR A 160 7.19 -3.56 -2.56
C THR A 160 6.37 -2.62 -3.41
N PHE A 161 5.10 -2.95 -3.54
CA PHE A 161 4.06 -2.10 -4.11
C PHE A 161 2.98 -1.99 -3.05
N SER A 162 2.73 -0.79 -2.54
CA SER A 162 1.79 -0.57 -1.45
C SER A 162 0.54 0.11 -1.96
N ILE A 163 -0.63 -0.41 -1.59
CA ILE A 163 -1.93 0.16 -1.99
C ILE A 163 -2.80 0.44 -0.78
N SER A 164 -3.53 1.55 -0.84
CA SER A 164 -4.63 1.83 0.10
C SER A 164 -5.93 1.25 -0.46
N SER A 165 -6.48 0.21 0.15
CA SER A 165 -7.71 -0.45 -0.31
C SER A 165 -8.65 -0.78 0.83
N ASP A 166 -9.95 -0.59 0.61
CA ASP A 166 -11.06 -1.03 1.46
C ASP A 166 -11.82 -2.23 0.84
N CYS A 167 -11.37 -2.71 -0.32
CA CYS A 167 -12.12 -3.64 -1.15
C CYS A 167 -11.57 -5.07 -1.06
N THR A 168 -12.46 -6.05 -1.10
CA THR A 168 -12.10 -7.42 -1.50
C THR A 168 -12.53 -7.64 -2.95
N GLY A 169 -12.17 -8.77 -3.55
CA GLY A 169 -12.53 -9.10 -4.93
C GLY A 169 -11.32 -9.14 -5.85
N ASN A 170 -11.46 -8.61 -7.06
CA ASN A 170 -10.50 -8.84 -8.13
C ASN A 170 -9.56 -7.64 -8.29
N TYR A 171 -8.28 -7.91 -8.45
CA TYR A 171 -7.23 -6.92 -8.62
C TYR A 171 -6.50 -7.19 -9.92
N MET A 172 -6.17 -6.13 -10.64
CA MET A 172 -5.31 -6.17 -11.82
C MET A 172 -4.10 -5.26 -11.57
N LEU A 173 -2.91 -5.85 -11.56
CA LEU A 173 -1.67 -5.07 -11.49
C LEU A 173 -1.29 -4.61 -12.91
N LEU A 174 -0.99 -3.32 -13.02
CA LEU A 174 -0.47 -2.68 -14.21
C LEU A 174 0.95 -2.17 -13.92
N TYR A 175 1.82 -2.20 -14.92
CA TYR A 175 3.16 -1.64 -14.78
C TYR A 175 3.60 -0.82 -16.00
N LYS A 176 4.43 0.18 -15.75
CA LYS A 176 5.04 0.99 -16.80
C LYS A 176 6.52 1.15 -16.54
N ASP A 177 7.30 0.80 -17.55
CA ASP A 177 8.72 1.10 -17.55
C ASP A 177 8.90 2.61 -17.70
N SER A 178 9.66 3.22 -16.80
CA SER A 178 10.17 4.56 -17.10
C SER A 178 11.10 4.47 -18.31
N SER A 179 10.87 5.34 -19.29
CA SER A 179 11.93 5.65 -20.25
C SER A 179 13.03 6.35 -19.45
N PHE A 180 14.14 5.66 -19.24
CA PHE A 180 15.33 6.22 -18.62
C PHE A 180 15.89 7.31 -19.56
N SER A 181 15.31 8.50 -19.54
CA SER A 181 16.10 9.72 -19.68
C SER A 181 16.54 10.04 -18.27
N ALA A 182 17.84 10.10 -18.04
CA ALA A 182 18.44 10.55 -16.79
C ALA A 182 17.94 11.98 -16.48
N VAL A 183 16.76 12.08 -15.87
CA VAL A 183 16.26 13.31 -15.28
C VAL A 183 16.50 13.14 -13.79
N GLU A 184 17.44 13.95 -13.33
CA GLU A 184 17.96 14.08 -11.99
C GLU A 184 16.95 13.68 -10.91
N LYS A 185 17.38 12.77 -10.02
CA LYS A 185 16.83 12.71 -8.67
C LYS A 185 16.91 14.13 -8.10
N GLN A 186 15.83 14.89 -8.14
CA GLN A 186 15.65 16.06 -7.29
C GLN A 186 15.47 15.55 -5.87
N PHE A 187 16.56 15.09 -5.27
CA PHE A 187 16.77 15.30 -3.85
C PHE A 187 16.61 16.81 -3.65
N SER A 188 15.50 17.22 -3.04
CA SER A 188 15.41 18.52 -2.40
C SER A 188 16.29 18.52 -1.15
N HIS A 189 17.59 18.32 -1.33
CA HIS A 189 18.59 18.81 -0.40
C HIS A 189 18.66 20.29 -0.66
N LYS A 190 17.91 21.10 0.11
CA LYS A 190 18.25 22.51 0.26
C LYS A 190 19.73 22.56 0.65
N PRO A 191 20.66 23.04 -0.18
CA PRO A 191 22.05 23.08 0.20
C PRO A 191 22.16 24.07 1.37
N ALA A 192 22.84 23.68 2.44
CA ALA A 192 23.13 24.48 3.62
C ALA A 192 23.94 25.78 3.33
N GLN A 193 24.11 26.15 2.06
CA GLN A 193 24.82 27.33 1.58
C GLN A 193 24.16 28.65 2.03
N TYR A 194 22.84 28.69 2.23
CA TYR A 194 22.17 29.89 2.76
C TYR A 194 22.44 30.12 4.26
N LEU A 195 22.75 29.09 5.04
CA LEU A 195 23.13 29.26 6.45
C LEU A 195 24.52 29.90 6.58
N PHE A 196 25.46 29.55 5.70
CA PHE A 196 26.79 30.17 5.67
C PHE A 196 26.73 31.64 5.23
N ILE A 197 25.91 31.98 4.23
CA ILE A 197 25.77 33.37 3.77
C ILE A 197 25.11 34.24 4.86
N ILE A 198 24.07 33.75 5.54
CA ILE A 198 23.45 34.47 6.66
C ILE A 198 24.44 34.65 7.82
N GLY A 199 25.24 33.62 8.13
CA GLY A 199 26.29 33.70 9.15
C GLY A 199 27.37 34.75 8.83
N ILE A 200 27.80 34.86 7.56
CA ILE A 200 28.79 35.85 7.13
C ILE A 200 28.21 37.28 7.22
N ILE A 201 26.95 37.49 6.80
CA ILE A 201 26.31 38.80 6.88
C ILE A 201 26.14 39.24 8.35
N ALA A 202 25.78 38.32 9.24
CA ALA A 202 25.69 38.61 10.68
C ALA A 202 27.05 39.00 11.29
N LEU A 203 28.12 38.30 10.91
CA LEU A 203 29.49 38.60 11.36
C LEU A 203 29.99 39.97 10.88
N LEU A 204 29.72 40.32 9.62
CA LEU A 204 30.07 41.65 9.08
C LEU A 204 29.28 42.78 9.75
N GLY A 205 27.99 42.56 10.03
CA GLY A 205 27.18 43.51 10.78
C GLY A 205 27.70 43.73 12.21
N LEU A 206 28.10 42.65 12.89
CA LEU A 206 28.63 42.73 14.26
C LEU A 206 29.99 43.44 14.32
N TRP A 207 30.86 43.22 13.32
CA TRP A 207 32.13 43.93 13.18
C TRP A 207 31.92 45.44 12.97
N PHE A 208 30.97 45.84 12.12
CA PHE A 208 30.67 47.24 11.86
C PHE A 208 30.12 47.98 13.09
N ILE A 209 29.33 47.31 13.92
CA ILE A 209 28.82 47.88 15.17
C ILE A 209 29.96 48.06 16.19
N LEU A 210 30.85 47.07 16.31
CA LEU A 210 32.02 47.14 17.19
C LEU A 210 33.00 48.25 16.78
N ASP A 211 33.25 48.40 15.47
CA ASP A 211 34.14 49.44 14.94
C ASP A 211 33.59 50.85 15.22
N LYS A 212 32.26 51.02 15.08
CA LYS A 212 31.59 52.30 15.39
C LYS A 212 31.65 52.65 16.88
N ILE A 213 31.61 51.66 17.78
CA ILE A 213 31.72 51.86 19.23
C ILE A 213 33.16 52.21 19.64
N HIS A 214 34.16 51.60 19.00
CA HIS A 214 35.56 51.90 19.28
C HIS A 214 36.04 53.23 18.67
N SER A 215 35.43 53.68 17.56
CA SER A 215 35.74 54.99 16.95
C SER A 215 35.17 56.21 17.72
N GLN A 216 34.35 56.01 18.76
CA GLN A 216 33.80 57.09 19.61
C GLN A 216 34.46 57.18 21.01
N LYS A 217 35.64 56.62 21.20
CA LYS A 217 36.52 56.88 22.36
C LYS A 217 37.81 57.55 21.92
#